data_AF-A0A3P1W409-F1
#
_entry.id   AF-A0A3P1W409-F1
#
_cell.length_a   1.000
_cell.length_b   1.000
_cell.length_c   1.000
_cell.angle_alpha   90.00
_cell.angle_beta   90.00
_cell.angle_gamma   90.00
#
_symmetry.space_group_name_H-M   'P 1'
#
loop_
_entity.id
_entity.type
_entity.pdbx_description
1 polymer ?
#
loop_
_entity_poly.entity_id
_entity_poly.type
_entity_poly.pdbx_seq_one_letter_code
_entity_poly.pdbx_strand_id
1 'polypeptide(L)'
;MEDKRTETIEETKEQNNVFIDEMGRLNIKGQEIYINEDGDTKEVDFRLTKPQNTQMYQKAYLDLVAKYDYLTFAGILLPKMVEKPVEARKVDFFEHDTEALVEICEVIVDYMGKSKEKKKRKLNMKLK
;
A
#
# COMPACT_ATOMS: atom_id res chain seq x y z
N MET A 1 -9.36 22.82 35.31
CA MET A 1 -9.99 21.72 34.55
C MET A 1 -9.42 21.79 33.14
N GLU A 2 -8.17 21.40 33.05
CA GLU A 2 -7.42 21.16 31.82
C GLU A 2 -6.92 19.71 31.93
N ASP A 3 -6.55 19.10 30.81
CA ASP A 3 -6.18 17.68 30.65
C ASP A 3 -7.35 16.69 30.53
N LYS A 4 -8.03 16.75 29.38
CA LYS A 4 -8.85 15.64 28.83
C LYS A 4 -8.81 15.56 27.30
N ARG A 5 -7.78 16.14 26.67
CA ARG A 5 -7.65 16.21 25.20
C ARG A 5 -6.49 15.38 24.64
N THR A 6 -5.62 14.86 25.49
CA THR A 6 -4.41 14.13 25.08
C THR A 6 -4.61 12.61 25.01
N GLU A 7 -5.56 12.04 25.75
CA GLU A 7 -5.77 10.58 25.79
C GLU A 7 -6.48 10.03 24.54
N THR A 8 -7.27 10.83 23.83
CA THR A 8 -8.09 10.33 22.70
C THR A 8 -7.29 10.09 21.40
N ILE A 9 -6.06 10.57 21.30
CA ILE A 9 -5.25 10.46 20.06
C ILE A 9 -4.43 9.17 20.05
N GLU A 10 -4.10 8.60 21.22
CA GLU A 10 -3.31 7.37 21.32
C GLU A 10 -4.17 6.11 21.17
N GLU A 11 -5.40 6.10 21.69
CA GLU A 11 -6.29 4.92 21.64
C GLU A 11 -6.84 4.59 20.23
N THR A 12 -6.80 5.50 19.26
CA THR A 12 -7.30 5.20 17.89
C THR A 12 -6.26 4.51 16.99
N LYS A 13 -4.99 4.41 17.42
CA LYS A 13 -3.92 3.75 16.63
C LYS A 13 -3.79 2.26 16.92
N GLU A 14 -4.33 1.77 18.04
CA GLU A 14 -4.18 0.37 18.47
C GLU A 14 -5.18 -0.61 17.85
N GLN A 15 -6.20 -0.15 17.11
CA GLN A 15 -7.19 -1.04 16.47
C GLN A 15 -7.10 -1.13 14.95
N ASN A 16 -6.22 -0.36 14.30
CA ASN A 16 -6.01 -0.47 12.86
C ASN A 16 -4.66 -1.13 12.58
N ASN A 17 -4.71 -2.40 12.17
CA ASN A 17 -3.53 -3.11 11.68
C ASN A 17 -2.92 -2.43 10.45
N VAL A 18 -3.66 -1.58 9.74
CA VAL A 18 -3.18 -0.79 8.60
C VAL A 18 -3.22 0.71 8.93
N PHE A 19 -2.08 1.40 8.90
CA PHE A 19 -2.01 2.83 9.21
C PHE A 19 -0.88 3.57 8.46
N ILE A 20 -1.01 4.89 8.37
CA ILE A 20 0.04 5.76 7.81
C ILE A 20 0.82 6.44 8.94
N ASP A 21 2.15 6.31 8.94
CA ASP A 21 2.99 6.99 9.93
C ASP A 21 3.25 8.47 9.58
N GLU A 22 3.90 9.20 10.50
CA GLU A 22 4.17 10.63 10.36
C GLU A 22 5.06 10.99 9.16
N MET A 23 5.87 10.04 8.68
CA MET A 23 6.67 10.18 7.46
C MET A 23 5.87 9.83 6.19
N GLY A 24 4.58 9.54 6.34
CA GLY A 24 3.67 9.23 5.24
C GLY A 24 3.86 7.83 4.67
N ARG A 25 4.44 6.87 5.41
CA ARG A 25 4.60 5.47 4.99
C ARG A 25 3.45 4.62 5.49
N LEU A 26 3.05 3.65 4.68
CA LEU A 26 2.04 2.67 5.01
C LEU A 26 2.66 1.56 5.86
N ASN A 27 2.05 1.26 7.00
CA ASN A 27 2.44 0.18 7.88
C ASN A 27 1.26 -0.79 7.99
N ILE A 28 1.53 -2.08 7.81
CA ILE A 28 0.58 -3.18 7.99
C ILE A 28 1.18 -4.07 9.07
N LYS A 29 0.53 -4.18 10.22
CA LYS A 29 0.98 -5.00 11.34
C LYS A 29 0.22 -6.30 11.36
N GLY A 30 0.93 -7.38 11.66
CA GLY A 30 0.29 -8.65 11.96
C GLY A 30 -0.38 -9.34 10.76
N GLN A 31 0.13 -9.14 9.54
CA GLN A 31 -0.42 -9.84 8.38
C GLN A 31 -0.02 -11.31 8.44
N GLU A 32 -0.98 -12.20 8.53
CA GLU A 32 -0.74 -13.64 8.42
C GLU A 32 -0.52 -14.01 6.95
N ILE A 33 0.51 -14.81 6.69
CA ILE A 33 0.88 -15.28 5.35
C ILE A 33 1.18 -16.77 5.40
N TYR A 34 0.62 -17.55 4.48
CA TYR A 34 0.96 -18.95 4.31
C TYR A 34 2.40 -19.12 3.79
N ILE A 35 3.20 -19.94 4.48
CA ILE A 35 4.61 -20.16 4.16
C ILE A 35 4.88 -21.52 3.50
N ASN A 36 3.89 -22.41 3.45
CA ASN A 36 4.00 -23.73 2.83
C ASN A 36 2.62 -24.30 2.47
N GLU A 37 2.62 -25.46 1.78
CA GLU A 37 1.41 -26.19 1.40
C GLU A 37 0.75 -26.93 2.58
N ASP A 38 1.46 -27.12 3.69
CA ASP A 38 0.95 -27.75 4.91
C ASP A 38 -0.01 -26.83 5.70
N GLY A 39 -0.08 -25.55 5.31
CA GLY A 39 -0.97 -24.54 5.91
C GLY A 39 -0.37 -23.81 7.11
N ASP A 40 0.96 -23.89 7.30
CA ASP A 40 1.65 -23.08 8.30
C ASP A 40 1.60 -21.60 7.89
N THR A 41 1.26 -20.74 8.86
CA THR A 41 1.24 -19.29 8.67
C THR A 41 2.37 -18.62 9.44
N LYS A 42 2.78 -17.46 8.94
CA LYS A 42 3.70 -16.55 9.62
C LYS A 42 3.10 -15.17 9.69
N GLU A 43 3.19 -14.57 10.87
CA GLU A 43 2.82 -13.17 11.06
C GLU A 43 3.95 -12.25 10.55
N VAL A 44 3.60 -11.28 9.71
CA VAL A 44 4.54 -10.40 9.01
C VAL A 44 4.09 -8.95 9.12
N ASP A 45 5.01 -8.11 9.56
CA ASP A 45 4.83 -6.66 9.55
C ASP A 45 5.37 -6.07 8.24
N PHE A 46 4.52 -5.35 7.52
CA PHE A 46 4.92 -4.60 6.33
C PHE A 46 5.11 -3.13 6.62
N ARG A 47 6.10 -2.55 5.93
CA ARG A 47 6.26 -1.12 5.80
C ARG A 47 6.50 -0.77 4.34
N LEU A 48 5.67 0.12 3.79
CA LEU A 48 5.69 0.53 2.40
C LEU A 48 5.79 2.05 2.27
N THR A 49 6.62 2.49 1.34
CA THR A 49 6.82 3.90 0.97
C THR A 49 6.19 4.18 -0.39
N LYS A 50 5.87 5.44 -0.67
CA LYS A 50 5.44 5.83 -2.01
C LYS A 50 6.58 5.65 -3.01
N PRO A 51 6.33 5.12 -4.20
CA PRO A 51 7.36 5.01 -5.22
C PRO A 51 7.78 6.42 -5.66
N GLN A 52 9.09 6.62 -5.83
CA GLN A 52 9.62 7.90 -6.32
C GLN A 52 9.09 8.25 -7.73
N ASN A 53 8.83 7.23 -8.56
CA ASN A 53 8.28 7.40 -9.89
C ASN A 53 6.77 7.16 -9.91
N THR A 54 5.99 8.23 -9.79
CA THR A 54 4.52 8.18 -9.83
C THR A 54 3.96 7.78 -11.20
N GLN A 55 4.65 8.08 -12.30
CA GLN A 55 4.20 7.70 -13.65
C GLN A 55 4.28 6.18 -13.85
N MET A 56 5.32 5.55 -13.31
CA MET A 56 5.46 4.10 -13.30
C MET A 56 4.28 3.45 -12.56
N TYR A 57 3.92 3.96 -11.39
CA TYR A 57 2.73 3.51 -10.67
C TYR A 57 1.46 3.66 -11.50
N GLN A 58 1.24 4.84 -12.10
CA GLN A 58 0.04 5.08 -12.92
C GLN A 58 -0.05 4.12 -14.11
N LYS A 59 1.07 3.84 -14.78
CA LYS A 59 1.12 2.88 -15.89
C LYS A 59 0.81 1.47 -15.41
N ALA A 60 1.48 1.01 -14.35
CA ALA A 60 1.25 -0.31 -13.77
C ALA A 60 -0.20 -0.48 -13.30
N TYR A 61 -0.78 0.56 -12.69
CA TYR A 61 -2.18 0.56 -12.26
C TYR A 61 -3.16 0.47 -13.44
N LEU A 62 -2.92 1.22 -14.51
CA LEU A 62 -3.74 1.14 -15.72
C LEU A 62 -3.67 -0.25 -16.37
N ASP A 63 -2.47 -0.84 -16.41
CA ASP A 63 -2.25 -2.21 -16.88
C ASP A 63 -2.99 -3.23 -15.99
N LEU A 64 -2.94 -3.07 -14.66
CA LEU A 64 -3.68 -3.89 -13.71
C LEU A 64 -5.20 -3.81 -13.96
N VAL A 65 -5.75 -2.60 -14.10
CA VAL A 65 -7.20 -2.44 -14.34
C VAL A 65 -7.63 -3.04 -15.69
N ALA A 66 -6.77 -3.01 -16.70
CA ALA A 66 -7.07 -3.55 -18.02
C ALA A 66 -6.94 -5.08 -18.10
N LYS A 67 -5.99 -5.67 -17.37
CA LYS A 67 -5.58 -7.08 -17.52
C LYS A 67 -5.88 -7.94 -16.29
N TYR A 68 -6.17 -7.32 -15.15
CA TYR A 68 -6.30 -7.98 -13.85
C TYR A 68 -5.08 -8.83 -13.46
N ASP A 69 -3.89 -8.41 -13.92
CA ASP A 69 -2.63 -9.12 -13.68
C ASP A 69 -1.90 -8.54 -12.46
N TYR A 70 -2.25 -9.07 -11.29
CA TYR A 70 -1.66 -8.69 -10.00
C TYR A 70 -0.20 -9.11 -9.89
N LEU A 71 0.21 -10.20 -10.53
CA LEU A 71 1.58 -10.69 -10.46
C LEU A 71 2.54 -9.72 -11.15
N THR A 72 2.21 -9.29 -12.38
CA THR A 72 2.99 -8.28 -13.10
C THR A 72 2.99 -6.95 -12.37
N PHE A 73 1.84 -6.53 -11.83
CA PHE A 73 1.72 -5.30 -11.05
C PHE A 73 2.63 -5.31 -9.81
N ALA A 74 2.58 -6.39 -9.04
CA ALA A 74 3.39 -6.59 -7.85
C ALA A 74 4.89 -6.65 -8.18
N GLY A 75 5.28 -7.36 -9.24
CA GLY A 75 6.67 -7.44 -9.69
C GLY A 75 7.27 -6.08 -10.05
N ILE A 76 6.44 -5.12 -10.47
CA ILE A 76 6.85 -3.75 -10.75
C ILE A 76 6.92 -2.91 -9.46
N LEU A 77 5.91 -3.00 -8.60
CA LEU A 77 5.74 -2.10 -7.46
C LEU A 77 6.46 -2.53 -6.18
N LEU A 78 6.38 -3.80 -5.80
CA LEU A 78 6.93 -4.28 -4.52
C LEU A 78 8.41 -3.93 -4.34
N PRO A 79 9.29 -4.07 -5.35
CA PRO A 79 10.70 -3.69 -5.22
C PRO A 79 10.94 -2.20 -4.96
N LYS A 80 9.95 -1.35 -5.26
CA LYS A 80 10.04 0.11 -5.18
C LYS A 80 9.32 0.70 -3.98
N MET A 81 8.40 -0.05 -3.37
CA MET A 81 7.56 0.41 -2.28
C MET A 81 7.90 -0.26 -0.96
N VAL A 82 8.18 -1.57 -0.96
CA VAL A 82 8.39 -2.33 0.28
C VAL A 82 9.72 -1.97 0.91
N GLU A 83 9.69 -1.47 2.14
CA GLU A 83 10.85 -1.29 3.00
C GLU A 83 11.09 -2.50 3.89
N LYS A 84 10.01 -3.08 4.44
CA LYS A 84 10.05 -4.27 5.29
C LYS A 84 8.81 -5.16 5.05
N PRO A 85 8.95 -6.50 5.16
CA PRO A 85 10.24 -7.21 5.15
C PRO A 85 10.91 -7.07 3.78
N VAL A 86 12.24 -7.24 3.71
CA VAL A 86 12.98 -7.06 2.44
C VAL A 86 12.64 -8.17 1.46
N GLU A 87 12.35 -9.38 1.94
CA GLU A 87 11.95 -10.52 1.10
C GLU A 87 10.68 -10.23 0.30
N ALA A 88 9.70 -9.53 0.90
CA ALA A 88 8.45 -9.15 0.25
C ALA A 88 8.59 -8.13 -0.88
N ARG A 89 9.82 -7.73 -1.24
CA ARG A 89 10.09 -7.02 -2.49
C ARG A 89 9.94 -7.91 -3.72
N LYS A 90 9.96 -9.23 -3.54
CA LYS A 90 9.82 -10.22 -4.60
C LYS A 90 8.44 -10.87 -4.51
N VAL A 91 7.86 -11.17 -5.66
CA VAL A 91 6.57 -11.88 -5.72
C VAL A 91 6.67 -13.30 -5.16
N ASP A 92 7.84 -13.93 -5.25
CA ASP A 92 8.11 -15.28 -4.71
C ASP A 92 7.88 -15.37 -3.20
N PHE A 93 7.94 -14.25 -2.47
CA PHE A 93 7.60 -14.22 -1.05
C PHE A 93 6.16 -14.66 -0.77
N PHE A 94 5.28 -14.55 -1.76
CA PHE A 94 3.87 -14.90 -1.70
C PHE A 94 3.54 -16.15 -2.51
N GLU A 95 4.53 -16.99 -2.84
CA GLU A 95 4.33 -18.17 -3.70
C GLU A 95 3.28 -19.15 -3.14
N HIS A 96 3.20 -19.24 -1.81
CA HIS A 96 2.24 -20.07 -1.09
C HIS A 96 0.99 -19.31 -0.64
N ASP A 97 0.92 -18.00 -0.91
CA ASP A 97 -0.18 -17.13 -0.47
C ASP A 97 -0.48 -16.04 -1.51
N THR A 98 -1.05 -16.46 -2.63
CA THR A 98 -1.43 -15.54 -3.70
C THR A 98 -2.55 -14.59 -3.29
N GLU A 99 -3.35 -14.94 -2.28
CA GLU A 99 -4.41 -14.07 -1.75
C GLU A 99 -3.79 -12.89 -1.00
N ALA A 100 -2.82 -13.14 -0.11
CA ALA A 100 -2.09 -12.08 0.57
C ALA A 100 -1.38 -11.13 -0.42
N LEU A 101 -0.86 -11.65 -1.55
CA LEU A 101 -0.28 -10.80 -2.60
C LEU A 101 -1.31 -9.82 -3.17
N VAL A 102 -2.52 -10.29 -3.45
CA VAL A 102 -3.61 -9.48 -3.98
C VAL A 102 -4.02 -8.44 -2.95
N GLU A 103 -4.23 -8.83 -1.69
CA GLU A 103 -4.60 -7.92 -0.61
C GLU A 103 -3.58 -6.80 -0.44
N ILE A 104 -2.28 -7.12 -0.40
CA ILE A 104 -1.20 -6.11 -0.34
C ILE A 104 -1.27 -5.16 -1.53
N CYS A 105 -1.54 -5.66 -2.74
CA CYS A 105 -1.69 -4.81 -3.93
C CYS A 105 -2.91 -3.89 -3.83
N GLU A 106 -4.04 -4.35 -3.30
CA GLU A 106 -5.24 -3.55 -3.11
C GLU A 106 -5.03 -2.45 -2.06
N VAL A 107 -4.38 -2.78 -0.94
CA VAL A 107 -4.00 -1.79 0.08
C VAL A 107 -3.04 -0.76 -0.51
N ILE A 108 -2.10 -1.16 -1.38
CA ILE A 108 -1.22 -0.22 -2.10
C ILE A 108 -2.04 0.74 -2.98
N VAL A 109 -3.03 0.22 -3.70
CA VAL A 109 -3.91 1.03 -4.57
C VAL A 109 -4.68 2.06 -3.74
N ASP A 110 -5.22 1.65 -2.59
CA ASP A 110 -5.92 2.56 -1.68
C ASP A 110 -4.97 3.63 -1.09
N TYR A 111 -3.80 3.20 -0.62
CA TYR A 111 -2.77 4.08 -0.07
C TYR A 111 -2.24 5.14 -1.05
N MET A 112 -2.07 4.75 -2.32
CA MET A 112 -1.69 5.66 -3.39
C MET A 112 -2.85 6.61 -3.78
N GLY A 113 -4.08 6.24 -3.40
CA GLY A 113 -5.31 6.94 -3.66
C GLY A 113 -5.74 6.79 -5.12
N LYS A 114 -7.06 6.85 -5.35
CA LYS A 114 -7.58 7.23 -6.67
C LYS A 114 -7.01 8.61 -6.98
N SER A 115 -6.43 8.78 -8.16
CA SER A 115 -5.90 10.07 -8.66
C SER A 115 -6.84 11.17 -8.19
N LYS A 116 -6.41 12.02 -7.25
CA LYS A 116 -7.24 13.13 -6.73
C LYS A 116 -7.96 13.72 -7.93
N GLU A 117 -9.29 13.69 -7.92
CA GLU A 117 -10.09 14.40 -8.90
C GLU A 117 -9.37 15.71 -9.15
N LYS A 118 -8.89 15.92 -10.38
CA LYS A 118 -8.24 17.17 -10.75
C LYS A 118 -9.30 18.22 -10.45
N LYS A 119 -9.21 18.88 -9.27
CA LYS A 119 -9.95 20.09 -8.94
C LYS A 119 -9.80 20.93 -10.20
N LYS A 120 -10.88 21.06 -10.99
CA LYS A 120 -10.83 21.64 -12.34
C LYS A 120 -9.99 22.91 -12.19
N ARG A 121 -8.75 22.91 -12.70
CA ARG A 121 -7.98 24.15 -12.70
C ARG A 121 -8.84 25.09 -13.52
N LYS A 122 -9.33 26.18 -12.91
CA LYS A 122 -9.93 27.28 -13.67
C LYS A 122 -8.78 27.86 -14.50
N LEU A 123 -8.52 27.25 -15.65
CA LEU A 123 -7.65 27.79 -16.67
C LEU A 123 -8.34 29.05 -17.19
N ASN A 124 -8.16 30.17 -16.49
CA ASN A 124 -8.53 31.48 -16.98
C ASN A 124 -7.48 31.90 -18.03
N MET A 125 -7.41 31.17 -19.14
CA MET A 125 -6.64 31.59 -20.29
C MET A 125 -7.48 32.63 -21.04
N LYS A 126 -7.14 33.90 -20.90
CA LYS A 126 -7.56 34.92 -21.87
C LYS A 126 -6.55 34.87 -23.01
N LEU A 127 -7.00 34.49 -24.20
CA LEU A 127 -6.24 34.71 -25.43
C LEU A 127 -6.10 36.23 -25.63
N LYS A 128 -4.88 36.70 -25.90
CA LYS A 128 -4.60 38.08 -26.32
C LYS A 128 -4.68 38.16 -27.83
#